data_AF-A0A7S3F5M0-F1
#
_entry.id   AF-A0A7S3F5M0-F1
#
_cell.length_a   1.000
_cell.length_b   1.000
_cell.length_c   1.000
_cell.angle_alpha   90.00
_cell.angle_beta   90.00
_cell.angle_gamma   90.00
#
_symmetry.space_group_name_H-M   'P 1'
#
loop_
_entity.id
_entity.type
_entity.pdbx_description
1 polymer ?
#
loop_
_entity_poly.entity_id
_entity_poly.type
_entity_poly.pdbx_seq_one_letter_code
_entity_poly.pdbx_strand_id
1 'polypeptide(L)'
;RASDGEAWSRADAAAWEPYAALGSAPSWAHRATAYLQAVAAPLLAEGGAAGEGGCPGDSGAPLALPAALREGLLAALNAARGEGGGRVVGAHATRAVEELEAYAVLERDKASVRGLGEGDGPRLAAALCVELKPKCGLPALGAGGKSRYALHQALKARRGEIGARSAYEPQDLFAAAGGDRARALSALRALLATPQNNLTVFDAAGRRVYGGDKRAAAPDEAARGALGGAVSALLGDGNDTEGAAEALAALLAEVLLREPHLRALLALQRRGGGAGV
;
A
#
# COMPACT_ATOMS: atom_id res chain seq x y z
N ARG A 1 -10.96 26.42 -6.48
CA ARG A 1 -9.56 26.89 -6.39
C ARG A 1 -8.72 25.65 -6.16
N ALA A 2 -8.31 25.00 -7.25
CA ALA A 2 -7.34 23.92 -7.20
C ALA A 2 -6.03 24.49 -6.68
N SER A 3 -5.41 23.75 -5.77
CA SER A 3 -4.17 24.11 -5.09
C SER A 3 -2.99 23.97 -6.05
N ASP A 4 -2.72 25.01 -6.84
CA ASP A 4 -1.38 25.26 -7.34
C ASP A 4 -0.48 25.43 -6.11
N GLY A 5 0.20 24.34 -5.73
CA GLY A 5 1.24 24.25 -4.69
C GLY A 5 1.16 25.32 -3.60
N GLU A 6 0.33 25.09 -2.56
CA GLU A 6 0.38 25.94 -1.37
C GLU A 6 1.84 26.09 -0.94
N ALA A 7 2.33 27.33 -1.00
CA ALA A 7 3.68 27.66 -0.59
C ALA A 7 3.84 27.16 0.86
N TRP A 8 4.91 26.41 1.10
CA TRP A 8 5.21 25.91 2.43
C TRP A 8 5.13 27.03 3.47
N SER A 9 4.53 26.74 4.61
CA SER A 9 4.58 27.67 5.73
C SER A 9 6.05 27.94 6.09
N ARG A 10 6.35 29.07 6.73
CA ARG A 10 7.73 29.33 7.18
C ARG A 10 8.26 28.23 8.11
N ALA A 11 7.37 27.59 8.87
CA ALA A 11 7.71 26.47 9.75
C ALA A 11 8.09 25.22 8.95
N ASP A 12 7.34 24.90 7.89
CA ASP A 12 7.68 23.78 7.00
C ASP A 12 8.99 24.05 6.25
N ALA A 13 9.16 25.26 5.71
CA ALA A 13 10.40 25.65 5.04
C ALA A 13 11.63 25.53 5.95
N ALA A 14 11.51 25.90 7.23
CA ALA A 14 12.59 25.74 8.20
C ALA A 14 12.85 24.28 8.57
N ALA A 15 11.79 23.47 8.78
CA ALA A 15 11.92 22.07 9.15
C ALA A 15 12.57 21.21 8.05
N TRP A 16 12.44 21.63 6.80
CA TRP A 16 12.92 20.92 5.61
C TRP A 16 14.06 21.65 4.90
N GLU A 17 14.70 22.63 5.55
CA GLU A 17 15.83 23.39 5.00
C GLU A 17 16.95 22.50 4.41
N PRO A 18 17.35 21.37 5.05
CA PRO A 18 18.34 20.45 4.48
C PRO A 18 17.91 19.80 3.16
N TYR A 19 16.63 19.89 2.82
CA TYR A 19 16.01 19.34 1.62
C TYR A 19 15.41 20.45 0.74
N ALA A 20 16.19 21.49 0.44
CA ALA A 20 15.77 22.68 -0.30
C ALA A 20 15.04 22.40 -1.64
N ALA A 21 15.35 21.28 -2.31
CA ALA A 21 14.65 20.81 -3.51
C ALA A 21 13.15 20.53 -3.27
N LEU A 22 12.77 20.14 -2.04
CA LEU A 22 11.37 19.97 -1.66
C LEU A 22 10.65 21.30 -1.56
N GLY A 23 11.26 22.31 -0.93
CA GLY A 23 10.63 23.63 -0.77
C GLY A 23 10.42 24.34 -2.10
N SER A 24 11.37 24.18 -3.03
CA SER A 24 11.40 24.83 -4.35
C SER A 24 10.69 24.06 -5.46
N ALA A 25 10.11 22.89 -5.17
CA ALA A 25 9.44 22.06 -6.17
C ALA A 25 8.24 22.78 -6.82
N PRO A 26 8.15 22.83 -8.17
CA PRO A 26 7.13 23.63 -8.89
C PRO A 26 5.73 23.01 -8.87
N SER A 27 5.60 21.75 -8.46
CA SER A 27 4.29 21.09 -8.29
C SER A 27 4.36 20.01 -7.21
N TRP A 28 3.20 19.49 -6.82
CA TRP A 28 3.13 18.35 -5.90
C TRP A 28 3.89 17.14 -6.46
N ALA A 29 3.75 16.82 -7.75
CA ALA A 29 4.42 15.68 -8.37
C ALA A 29 5.95 15.76 -8.25
N HIS A 30 6.53 16.93 -8.53
CA HIS A 30 7.98 17.15 -8.34
C HIS A 30 8.39 17.02 -6.88
N ARG A 31 7.58 17.55 -5.96
CA ARG A 31 7.85 17.48 -4.52
C ARG A 31 7.80 16.05 -4.00
N ALA A 32 6.82 15.27 -4.46
CA ALA A 32 6.66 13.86 -4.10
C ALA A 32 7.85 13.02 -4.59
N THR A 33 8.23 13.16 -5.86
CA THR A 33 9.42 12.48 -6.40
C THR A 33 10.69 12.90 -5.67
N ALA A 34 10.89 14.19 -5.43
CA ALA A 34 12.04 14.69 -4.68
C ALA A 34 12.07 14.16 -3.24
N TYR A 35 10.92 14.01 -2.58
CA TYR A 35 10.84 13.45 -1.23
C TYR A 35 11.23 11.97 -1.22
N LEU A 36 10.72 11.20 -2.20
CA LEU A 36 11.06 9.80 -2.33
C LEU A 36 12.57 9.61 -2.56
N GLN A 37 13.18 10.44 -3.41
CA GLN A 37 14.60 10.36 -3.75
C GLN A 37 15.52 10.85 -2.63
N ALA A 38 15.24 12.01 -2.05
CA ALA A 38 16.14 12.67 -1.12
C ALA A 38 15.93 12.27 0.34
N VAL A 39 14.74 11.77 0.70
CA VAL A 39 14.37 11.48 2.09
C VAL A 39 14.03 10.01 2.28
N ALA A 40 13.01 9.50 1.58
CA ALA A 40 12.48 8.17 1.86
C ALA A 40 13.46 7.05 1.47
N ALA A 41 14.00 7.09 0.25
CA ALA A 41 14.89 6.05 -0.26
C ALA A 41 16.19 5.92 0.57
N PRO A 42 16.90 7.02 0.93
CA PRO A 42 18.06 6.92 1.82
C PRO A 42 17.73 6.32 3.19
N LEU A 43 16.62 6.75 3.81
CA LEU A 43 16.21 6.22 5.12
C LEU A 43 15.83 4.74 5.08
N LEU A 44 15.21 4.27 3.99
CA LEU A 44 14.92 2.86 3.79
C LEU A 44 16.20 2.05 3.51
N ALA A 45 17.12 2.62 2.73
CA ALA A 45 18.42 2.03 2.44
C ALA A 45 19.26 1.79 3.71
N GLU A 46 19.35 2.81 4.59
CA GLU A 46 20.00 2.69 5.90
C GLU A 46 19.38 1.59 6.78
N GLY A 47 18.08 1.35 6.64
CA GLY A 47 17.35 0.28 7.32
C GLY A 47 17.62 -1.14 6.78
N GLY A 48 18.51 -1.27 5.79
CA GLY A 48 18.88 -2.53 5.16
C GLY A 48 18.06 -2.88 3.91
N ALA A 49 17.19 -1.99 3.43
CA ALA A 49 16.42 -2.21 2.18
C ALA A 49 17.22 -1.91 0.90
N ALA A 50 18.49 -1.50 1.02
CA ALA A 50 19.38 -1.34 -0.14
C ALA A 50 20.06 -2.67 -0.48
N GLY A 51 19.56 -3.36 -1.51
CA GLY A 51 20.13 -4.60 -2.01
C GLY A 51 19.31 -5.22 -3.14
N GLU A 52 20.00 -5.85 -4.10
CA GLU A 52 19.53 -6.35 -5.39
C GLU A 52 18.13 -6.99 -5.35
N GLY A 53 17.20 -6.40 -6.13
CA GLY A 53 15.84 -6.91 -6.31
C GLY A 53 14.75 -6.14 -5.54
N GLY A 54 15.10 -5.43 -4.48
CA GLY A 54 14.22 -4.41 -3.91
C GLY A 54 14.32 -3.15 -4.75
N CYS A 55 13.20 -2.52 -5.13
CA CYS A 55 13.21 -1.18 -5.70
C CYS A 55 12.98 -0.14 -4.59
N PRO A 56 14.00 0.32 -3.83
CA PRO A 56 13.94 1.62 -3.18
C PRO A 56 13.82 2.79 -4.18
N GLY A 57 13.88 2.54 -5.49
CA GLY A 57 14.18 3.56 -6.51
C GLY A 57 13.08 3.92 -7.50
N ASP A 58 11.89 3.32 -7.47
CA ASP A 58 10.78 3.79 -8.33
C ASP A 58 10.11 5.00 -7.66
N SER A 59 10.84 6.12 -7.67
CA SER A 59 10.36 7.44 -7.24
C SER A 59 9.37 8.07 -8.24
N GLY A 60 9.07 7.33 -9.31
CA GLY A 60 8.37 7.81 -10.49
C GLY A 60 9.09 8.98 -11.17
N ALA A 61 8.46 9.50 -12.21
CA ALA A 61 8.90 10.72 -12.87
C ALA A 61 7.72 11.71 -12.96
N PRO A 62 7.94 12.99 -12.64
CA PRO A 62 6.94 14.03 -12.93
C PRO A 62 6.65 14.06 -14.43
N LEU A 63 5.38 13.93 -14.79
CA LEU A 63 4.88 13.95 -16.15
C LEU A 63 3.97 15.16 -16.32
N ALA A 64 4.31 16.05 -17.24
CA ALA A 64 3.43 17.13 -17.63
C ALA A 64 2.19 16.55 -18.33
N LEU A 65 1.01 16.98 -17.92
CA LEU A 65 -0.26 16.59 -18.53
C LEU A 65 -0.81 17.76 -19.34
N PRO A 66 -0.78 17.74 -20.68
CA PRO A 66 -1.41 18.75 -21.50
C PRO A 66 -2.91 18.88 -21.18
N ALA A 67 -3.49 20.07 -21.35
CA ALA A 67 -4.89 20.34 -20.99
C ALA A 67 -5.87 19.34 -21.61
N ALA A 68 -5.74 19.04 -22.91
CA ALA A 68 -6.59 18.07 -23.59
C ALA A 68 -6.48 16.65 -22.99
N LEU A 69 -5.28 16.23 -22.57
CA LEU A 69 -5.09 14.95 -21.92
C LEU A 69 -5.74 14.95 -20.52
N ARG A 70 -5.64 16.04 -19.77
CA ARG A 70 -6.28 16.16 -18.46
C ARG A 70 -7.80 16.05 -18.57
N GLU A 71 -8.41 16.75 -19.52
CA GLU A 71 -9.86 16.69 -19.74
C GLU A 71 -10.32 15.27 -20.13
N GLY A 72 -9.60 14.62 -21.05
CA GLY A 72 -9.90 13.25 -21.46
C GLY A 72 -9.75 12.24 -20.32
N LEU A 73 -8.65 12.32 -19.56
CA LEU A 73 -8.42 11.46 -18.39
C LEU A 73 -9.47 11.69 -17.31
N LEU A 74 -9.83 12.95 -17.06
CA LEU A 74 -10.83 13.31 -16.07
C LEU A 74 -12.19 12.71 -16.40
N ALA A 75 -12.63 12.83 -17.66
CA ALA A 75 -13.86 12.23 -18.14
C ALA A 75 -13.83 10.70 -18.00
N ALA A 76 -12.73 10.05 -18.41
CA ALA A 76 -12.57 8.60 -18.30
C ALA A 76 -12.58 8.12 -16.84
N LEU A 77 -11.90 8.83 -15.93
CA LEU A 77 -11.88 8.51 -14.50
C LEU A 77 -13.26 8.65 -13.86
N ASN A 78 -14.01 9.71 -14.20
CA ASN A 78 -15.36 9.91 -13.69
C ASN A 78 -16.32 8.84 -14.24
N ALA A 79 -16.20 8.47 -15.52
CA ALA A 79 -16.97 7.38 -16.11
C ALA A 79 -16.68 6.02 -15.45
N ALA A 80 -15.40 5.70 -15.22
CA ALA A 80 -14.98 4.44 -14.60
C ALA A 80 -15.40 4.30 -13.13
N ARG A 81 -15.66 5.41 -12.44
CA ARG A 81 -16.14 5.42 -11.04
C ARG A 81 -17.64 5.08 -10.90
N GLY A 82 -18.43 5.25 -11.97
CA GLY A 82 -19.88 4.98 -12.01
C GLY A 82 -20.73 5.88 -11.10
N GLU A 83 -22.06 5.91 -11.32
CA GLU A 83 -23.02 6.72 -10.52
C GLU A 83 -23.29 6.16 -9.10
N GLY A 84 -22.70 5.01 -8.76
CA GLY A 84 -22.87 4.33 -7.46
C GLY A 84 -21.57 3.97 -6.74
N GLY A 85 -20.42 4.45 -7.22
CA GLY A 85 -19.09 4.20 -6.64
C GLY A 85 -18.82 4.91 -5.31
N GLY A 86 -19.83 5.00 -4.45
CA GLY A 86 -19.83 5.69 -3.17
C GLY A 86 -18.90 5.03 -2.15
N ARG A 87 -17.60 5.33 -2.25
CA ARG A 87 -16.69 5.24 -1.11
C ARG A 87 -16.97 6.41 -0.17
N VAL A 88 -17.90 6.25 0.79
CA VAL A 88 -17.84 7.06 2.02
C VAL A 88 -16.66 6.54 2.81
N VAL A 89 -15.50 7.19 2.64
CA VAL A 89 -14.38 7.12 3.59
C VAL A 89 -13.68 8.48 3.63
N GLY A 90 -14.15 9.35 4.52
CA GLY A 90 -13.44 10.57 4.93
C GLY A 90 -13.54 11.75 3.97
N ALA A 91 -13.49 12.96 4.54
CA ALA A 91 -13.80 14.26 3.93
C ALA A 91 -12.91 14.73 2.76
N HIS A 92 -12.06 13.88 2.18
CA HIS A 92 -11.12 14.26 1.12
C HIS A 92 -11.19 13.42 -0.16
N ALA A 93 -12.15 12.50 -0.31
CA ALA A 93 -12.27 11.67 -1.52
C ALA A 93 -13.73 11.48 -2.00
N THR A 94 -14.58 12.47 -1.77
CA THR A 94 -16.03 12.41 -2.04
C THR A 94 -16.49 13.34 -3.15
N ARG A 95 -15.65 13.64 -4.14
CA ARG A 95 -16.07 14.44 -5.29
C ARG A 95 -15.67 13.74 -6.59
N ALA A 96 -16.52 13.87 -7.61
CA ALA A 96 -16.04 13.84 -8.98
C ALA A 96 -14.74 14.65 -8.99
N VAL A 97 -13.67 14.11 -9.59
CA VAL A 97 -12.47 14.95 -9.71
C VAL A 97 -12.92 16.11 -10.59
N GLU A 98 -12.85 17.32 -10.03
CA GLU A 98 -13.29 18.52 -10.74
C GLU A 98 -12.20 18.97 -11.71
N GLU A 99 -10.94 18.80 -11.32
CA GLU A 99 -9.77 19.18 -12.10
C GLU A 99 -8.60 18.23 -11.79
N LEU A 100 -7.78 17.93 -12.80
CA LEU A 100 -6.49 17.27 -12.63
C LEU A 100 -5.38 18.31 -12.60
N GLU A 101 -4.36 18.07 -11.79
CA GLU A 101 -3.15 18.91 -11.76
C GLU A 101 -2.42 18.88 -13.11
N ALA A 102 -1.66 19.95 -13.38
CA ALA A 102 -0.84 20.06 -14.59
C ALA A 102 0.29 19.02 -14.66
N TYR A 103 0.66 18.41 -13.53
CA TYR A 103 1.67 17.38 -13.43
C TYR A 103 1.12 16.17 -12.67
N ALA A 104 1.50 14.97 -13.10
CA ALA A 104 1.29 13.72 -12.39
C ALA A 104 2.61 13.00 -12.15
N VAL A 105 2.60 11.92 -11.36
CA VAL A 105 3.74 11.02 -11.23
C VAL A 105 3.49 9.80 -12.09
N LEU A 106 4.40 9.54 -13.04
CA LEU A 106 4.42 8.28 -13.80
C LEU A 106 5.21 7.25 -13.00
N GLU A 107 4.56 6.17 -12.60
CA GLU A 107 5.18 5.05 -11.87
C GLU A 107 5.12 3.76 -12.67
N ARG A 108 6.01 2.82 -12.37
CA ARG A 108 5.90 1.47 -12.89
C ARG A 108 4.70 0.77 -12.27
N ASP A 109 3.92 0.11 -13.11
CA ASP A 109 2.90 -0.83 -12.67
C ASP A 109 3.55 -2.04 -12.00
N LYS A 110 3.28 -2.20 -10.70
CA LYS A 110 3.79 -3.28 -9.86
C LYS A 110 2.79 -4.44 -9.75
N ALA A 111 1.56 -4.24 -10.21
CA ALA A 111 0.47 -5.20 -10.12
C ALA A 111 0.34 -6.03 -11.39
N SER A 112 0.54 -5.45 -12.57
CA SER A 112 0.58 -6.21 -13.82
C SER A 112 1.98 -6.70 -14.14
N VAL A 113 2.07 -7.93 -14.66
CA VAL A 113 3.32 -8.52 -15.16
C VAL A 113 3.48 -8.27 -16.67
N ARG A 114 2.73 -7.30 -17.22
CA ARG A 114 2.83 -6.91 -18.63
C ARG A 114 4.24 -6.37 -18.89
N GLY A 115 5.03 -7.09 -19.68
CA GLY A 115 6.37 -6.65 -20.11
C GLY A 115 7.57 -7.35 -19.47
N LEU A 116 7.42 -8.31 -18.55
CA LEU A 116 8.55 -9.20 -18.17
C LEU A 116 8.92 -10.23 -19.26
N GLY A 117 8.41 -10.07 -20.49
CA GLY A 117 8.57 -11.01 -21.60
C GLY A 117 8.52 -10.37 -22.99
N GLU A 118 8.94 -9.10 -23.13
CA GLU A 118 9.24 -8.50 -24.45
C GLU A 118 10.69 -8.74 -24.91
N GLY A 119 11.40 -9.65 -24.25
CA GLY A 119 12.61 -10.30 -24.77
C GLY A 119 12.46 -11.82 -24.73
N ASP A 120 13.45 -12.56 -25.24
CA ASP A 120 13.55 -14.04 -25.26
C ASP A 120 13.56 -14.72 -23.85
N GLY A 121 13.15 -14.01 -22.81
CA GLY A 121 13.02 -14.53 -21.45
C GLY A 121 11.70 -15.29 -21.23
N PRO A 122 11.67 -16.24 -20.27
CA PRO A 122 10.48 -17.03 -19.99
C PRO A 122 9.33 -16.12 -19.51
N ARG A 123 8.22 -16.15 -20.24
CA ARG A 123 6.95 -15.56 -19.76
C ARG A 123 6.52 -16.33 -18.52
N LEU A 124 6.39 -15.64 -17.38
CA LEU A 124 5.81 -16.25 -16.18
C LEU A 124 4.38 -16.70 -16.51
N ALA A 125 4.13 -18.00 -16.38
CA ALA A 125 2.82 -18.60 -16.68
C ALA A 125 1.72 -18.13 -15.71
N ALA A 126 2.12 -17.71 -14.49
CA ALA A 126 1.24 -17.14 -13.48
C ALA A 126 2.03 -16.15 -12.60
N ALA A 127 1.33 -15.13 -12.10
CA ALA A 127 1.87 -14.18 -11.14
C ALA A 127 0.75 -13.61 -10.27
N LEU A 128 1.09 -13.29 -9.02
CA LEU A 128 0.23 -12.56 -8.09
C LEU A 128 0.98 -11.36 -7.56
N CYS A 129 0.28 -10.23 -7.45
CA CYS A 129 0.76 -9.08 -6.71
C CYS A 129 -0.10 -8.92 -5.45
N VAL A 130 0.56 -8.71 -4.31
CA VAL A 130 -0.09 -8.50 -3.02
C VAL A 130 0.30 -7.12 -2.50
N GLU A 131 -0.69 -6.24 -2.36
CA GLU A 131 -0.54 -4.95 -1.69
C GLU A 131 -0.81 -5.13 -0.20
N LEU A 132 0.19 -4.81 0.64
CA LEU A 132 0.05 -4.80 2.10
C LEU A 132 0.18 -3.37 2.64
N LYS A 133 -0.76 -2.97 3.51
CA LYS A 133 -0.63 -1.73 4.32
C LYS A 133 -0.32 -2.12 5.76
N PRO A 134 0.98 -2.24 6.14
CA PRO A 134 1.39 -2.86 7.41
C PRO A 134 0.97 -2.06 8.65
N LYS A 135 0.70 -0.75 8.50
CA LYS A 135 0.41 0.20 9.60
C LYS A 135 1.62 0.34 10.53
N CYS A 136 1.41 0.87 11.74
CA CYS A 136 2.47 1.09 12.73
C CYS A 136 2.69 -0.18 13.56
N GLY A 137 3.91 -0.73 13.53
CA GLY A 137 4.33 -1.90 14.30
C GLY A 137 4.72 -1.61 15.75
N LEU A 138 4.59 -0.36 16.19
CA LEU A 138 4.89 0.04 17.57
C LEU A 138 3.62 0.06 18.44
N PRO A 139 3.75 -0.23 19.75
CA PRO A 139 2.65 -0.01 20.69
C PRO A 139 2.27 1.47 20.72
N ALA A 140 0.99 1.74 20.95
CA ALA A 140 0.54 3.10 21.23
C ALA A 140 1.01 3.52 22.63
N LEU A 141 1.61 4.71 22.73
CA LEU A 141 2.06 5.27 24.00
C LEU A 141 0.89 5.37 24.98
N GLY A 142 1.10 4.94 26.23
CA GLY A 142 0.08 4.96 27.28
C GLY A 142 -1.06 3.95 27.14
N ALA A 143 -1.02 3.04 26.15
CA ALA A 143 -2.13 2.13 25.85
C ALA A 143 -1.94 0.68 26.32
N GLY A 144 -1.02 0.42 27.26
CA GLY A 144 -0.80 -0.92 27.83
C GLY A 144 -0.44 -1.98 26.77
N GLY A 145 0.42 -1.63 25.82
CA GLY A 145 0.87 -2.55 24.75
C GLY A 145 -0.04 -2.63 23.53
N LYS A 146 -1.26 -2.07 23.57
CA LYS A 146 -2.18 -2.08 22.41
C LYS A 146 -1.60 -1.31 21.23
N SER A 147 -1.81 -1.81 20.02
CA SER A 147 -1.44 -1.08 18.80
C SER A 147 -2.39 0.10 18.55
N ARG A 148 -1.87 1.16 17.91
CA ARG A 148 -2.72 2.26 17.41
C ARG A 148 -3.79 1.74 16.45
N TYR A 149 -3.49 0.68 15.69
CA TYR A 149 -4.45 0.05 14.78
C TYR A 149 -5.65 -0.54 15.53
N ALA A 150 -5.42 -1.31 16.60
CA ALA A 150 -6.48 -1.91 17.41
C ALA A 150 -7.42 -0.85 18.04
N LEU A 151 -6.84 0.23 18.58
CA LEU A 151 -7.60 1.35 19.13
C LEU A 151 -8.45 2.03 18.05
N HIS A 152 -7.88 2.24 16.86
CA HIS A 152 -8.58 2.86 15.74
C HIS A 152 -9.67 1.95 15.15
N GLN A 153 -9.45 0.63 15.12
CA GLN A 153 -10.50 -0.34 14.74
C GLN A 153 -11.71 -0.25 15.68
N ALA A 154 -11.48 -0.11 17.00
CA ALA A 154 -12.57 0.08 17.96
C ALA A 154 -13.35 1.37 17.71
N LEU A 155 -12.66 2.47 17.40
CA LEU A 155 -13.31 3.74 17.05
C LEU A 155 -14.13 3.63 15.76
N LYS A 156 -13.57 3.03 14.70
CA LYS A 156 -14.24 2.83 13.42
C LYS A 156 -15.48 1.97 13.53
N ALA A 157 -15.42 0.89 14.31
CA ALA A 157 -16.56 0.04 14.57
C ALA A 157 -17.68 0.82 15.29
N ARG A 158 -17.33 1.62 16.32
CA ARG A 158 -18.30 2.50 17.00
C ARG A 158 -18.96 3.53 16.07
N ARG A 159 -18.26 3.96 15.03
CA ARG A 159 -18.77 4.92 14.02
C ARG A 159 -19.48 4.26 12.83
N GLY A 160 -19.54 2.92 12.78
CA GLY A 160 -20.09 2.20 11.62
C GLY A 160 -19.26 2.36 10.33
N GLU A 161 -17.98 2.75 10.43
CA GLU A 161 -17.10 2.96 9.27
C GLU A 161 -16.58 1.64 8.67
N ILE A 162 -16.71 0.52 9.40
CA ILE A 162 -16.25 -0.83 9.02
C ILE A 162 -17.33 -1.85 9.39
N GLY A 163 -17.47 -2.92 8.59
CA GLY A 163 -18.44 -3.99 8.83
C GLY A 163 -18.06 -4.93 9.98
N ALA A 164 -16.75 -5.11 10.23
CA ALA A 164 -16.25 -5.91 11.34
C ALA A 164 -14.86 -5.42 11.77
N ARG A 165 -14.50 -5.62 13.05
CA ARG A 165 -13.15 -5.36 13.55
C ARG A 165 -12.20 -6.46 13.04
N SER A 166 -11.06 -6.06 12.50
CA SER A 166 -10.01 -7.01 12.13
C SER A 166 -9.28 -7.54 13.36
N ALA A 167 -8.92 -8.83 13.33
CA ALA A 167 -8.01 -9.46 14.29
C ALA A 167 -6.53 -9.20 13.97
N TYR A 168 -6.24 -8.50 12.86
CA TYR A 168 -4.88 -8.16 12.45
C TYR A 168 -4.20 -7.25 13.48
N GLU A 169 -3.03 -7.68 13.96
CA GLU A 169 -2.14 -6.86 14.77
C GLU A 169 -0.84 -6.55 14.00
N PRO A 170 -0.54 -5.26 13.73
CA PRO A 170 0.70 -4.87 13.06
C PRO A 170 1.97 -5.39 13.75
N GLN A 171 1.95 -5.45 15.08
CA GLN A 171 3.09 -5.93 15.86
C GLN A 171 3.46 -7.38 15.50
N ASP A 172 2.48 -8.21 15.15
CA ASP A 172 2.68 -9.60 14.74
C ASP A 172 3.26 -9.70 13.34
N LEU A 173 2.84 -8.83 12.41
CA LEU A 173 3.43 -8.76 11.06
C LEU A 173 4.90 -8.34 11.12
N PHE A 174 5.20 -7.29 11.90
CA PHE A 174 6.57 -6.80 12.08
C PHE A 174 7.45 -7.76 12.90
N ALA A 175 6.90 -8.79 13.54
CA ALA A 175 7.69 -9.84 14.17
C ALA A 175 8.50 -10.66 13.14
N ALA A 176 8.07 -10.68 11.86
CA ALA A 176 8.84 -11.24 10.76
C ALA A 176 10.25 -10.63 10.65
N ALA A 177 10.41 -9.33 10.92
CA ALA A 177 11.71 -8.66 10.88
C ALA A 177 12.72 -9.23 11.90
N GLY A 178 12.20 -9.85 12.97
CA GLY A 178 12.96 -10.56 14.01
C GLY A 178 12.95 -12.09 13.86
N GLY A 179 12.42 -12.63 12.76
CA GLY A 179 12.41 -14.07 12.47
C GLY A 179 11.22 -14.85 13.06
N ASP A 180 10.24 -14.20 13.67
CA ASP A 180 9.08 -14.90 14.25
C ASP A 180 8.03 -15.22 13.19
N ARG A 181 8.21 -16.41 12.59
CA ARG A 181 7.30 -16.95 11.57
C ARG A 181 5.87 -17.13 12.07
N ALA A 182 5.70 -17.58 13.33
CA ALA A 182 4.39 -17.94 13.84
C ALA A 182 3.49 -16.70 13.97
N ARG A 183 4.05 -15.59 14.48
CA ARG A 183 3.34 -14.31 14.57
C ARG A 183 3.10 -13.70 13.20
N ALA A 184 4.08 -13.75 12.29
CA ALA A 184 3.90 -13.28 10.92
C ALA A 184 2.75 -14.01 10.21
N LEU A 185 2.70 -15.34 10.33
CA LEU A 185 1.63 -16.16 9.77
C LEU A 185 0.26 -15.85 10.40
N SER A 186 0.20 -15.66 11.73
CA SER A 186 -1.02 -15.24 12.42
C SER A 186 -1.54 -13.91 11.86
N ALA A 187 -0.66 -12.92 11.68
CA ALA A 187 -1.02 -11.62 11.12
C ALA A 187 -1.55 -11.74 9.68
N LEU A 188 -0.92 -12.56 8.85
CA LEU A 188 -1.32 -12.79 7.45
C LEU A 188 -2.66 -13.53 7.35
N ARG A 189 -2.90 -14.52 8.20
CA ARG A 189 -4.22 -15.18 8.30
C ARG A 189 -5.31 -14.19 8.68
N ALA A 190 -5.04 -13.32 9.67
CA ALA A 190 -5.99 -12.30 10.08
C ALA A 190 -6.27 -11.28 8.96
N LEU A 191 -5.24 -10.91 8.18
CA LEU A 191 -5.39 -10.07 6.98
C LEU A 191 -6.21 -10.76 5.89
N LEU A 192 -6.03 -12.05 5.64
CA LEU A 192 -6.84 -12.75 4.63
C LEU A 192 -8.28 -12.94 5.10
N ALA A 193 -8.51 -13.24 6.38
CA ALA A 193 -9.86 -13.34 6.94
C ALA A 193 -10.63 -12.00 6.88
N THR A 194 -9.92 -10.89 7.13
CA THR A 194 -10.50 -9.53 7.15
C THR A 194 -9.61 -8.52 6.42
N PRO A 195 -9.57 -8.52 5.07
CA PRO A 195 -8.59 -7.74 4.30
C PRO A 195 -8.72 -6.23 4.47
N GLN A 196 -9.95 -5.73 4.62
CA GLN A 196 -10.26 -4.31 4.69
C GLN A 196 -9.47 -3.50 3.61
N ASN A 197 -8.83 -2.40 3.99
CA ASN A 197 -7.82 -1.73 3.14
C ASN A 197 -6.38 -2.07 3.54
N ASN A 198 -6.18 -3.17 4.25
CA ASN A 198 -4.88 -3.62 4.71
C ASN A 198 -4.25 -4.63 3.75
N LEU A 199 -5.06 -5.39 2.99
CA LEU A 199 -4.61 -6.36 2.01
C LEU A 199 -5.45 -6.29 0.72
N THR A 200 -4.78 -6.28 -0.42
CA THR A 200 -5.38 -6.42 -1.76
C THR A 200 -4.55 -7.40 -2.57
N VAL A 201 -5.19 -8.31 -3.31
CA VAL A 201 -4.52 -9.25 -4.23
C VAL A 201 -4.93 -8.95 -5.66
N PHE A 202 -3.95 -8.94 -6.56
CA PHE A 202 -4.11 -8.75 -7.99
C PHE A 202 -3.59 -9.96 -8.75
N ASP A 203 -4.26 -10.30 -9.85
CA ASP A 203 -3.80 -11.33 -10.79
C ASP A 203 -2.68 -10.80 -11.72
N ALA A 204 -2.13 -11.68 -12.57
CA ALA A 204 -1.08 -11.33 -13.51
C ALA A 204 -1.45 -10.21 -14.51
N ALA A 205 -2.76 -9.97 -14.72
CA ALA A 205 -3.27 -8.90 -15.56
C ALA A 205 -3.46 -7.57 -14.80
N GLY A 206 -3.13 -7.52 -13.51
CA GLY A 206 -3.31 -6.36 -12.63
C GLY A 206 -4.74 -6.15 -12.16
N ARG A 207 -5.63 -7.14 -12.34
CA ARG A 207 -7.03 -7.04 -11.90
C ARG A 207 -7.13 -7.44 -10.44
N ARG A 208 -7.86 -6.66 -9.64
CA ARG A 208 -8.11 -7.00 -8.22
C ARG A 208 -8.99 -8.23 -8.13
N VAL A 209 -8.48 -9.30 -7.50
CA VAL A 209 -9.20 -10.56 -7.28
C VAL A 209 -9.63 -10.76 -5.83
N TYR A 210 -9.00 -10.05 -4.87
CA TYR A 210 -9.31 -10.20 -3.45
C TYR A 210 -9.02 -8.94 -2.64
N GLY A 211 -9.80 -8.70 -1.59
CA GLY A 211 -9.58 -7.63 -0.61
C GLY A 211 -9.79 -6.20 -1.14
N GLY A 212 -9.26 -5.21 -0.42
CA GLY A 212 -9.31 -3.80 -0.80
C GLY A 212 -10.65 -3.07 -0.55
N ASP A 213 -11.63 -3.71 0.10
CA ASP A 213 -12.88 -3.09 0.54
C ASP A 213 -12.90 -2.89 2.06
N LYS A 214 -13.01 -1.63 2.50
CA LYS A 214 -13.03 -1.26 3.93
C LYS A 214 -14.33 -1.67 4.65
N ARG A 215 -15.43 -1.79 3.92
CA ARG A 215 -16.75 -2.03 4.52
C ARG A 215 -17.11 -3.50 4.59
N ALA A 216 -16.54 -4.30 3.70
CA ALA A 216 -16.69 -5.74 3.74
C ALA A 216 -16.23 -6.26 5.11
N ALA A 217 -17.16 -6.90 5.83
CA ALA A 217 -16.87 -7.55 7.10
C ALA A 217 -15.93 -8.75 6.89
N ALA A 218 -16.16 -9.48 5.81
CA ALA A 218 -15.33 -10.56 5.30
C ALA A 218 -15.44 -10.62 3.78
N PRO A 219 -14.50 -11.28 3.08
CA PRO A 219 -14.63 -11.60 1.66
C PRO A 219 -15.90 -12.43 1.40
N ASP A 220 -16.52 -12.27 0.24
CA ASP A 220 -17.62 -13.12 -0.21
C ASP A 220 -17.09 -14.41 -0.88
N GLU A 221 -18.00 -15.32 -1.24
CA GLU A 221 -17.64 -16.59 -1.88
C GLU A 221 -16.97 -16.38 -3.24
N ALA A 222 -17.43 -15.40 -4.02
CA ALA A 222 -16.85 -15.07 -5.31
C ALA A 222 -15.39 -14.61 -5.18
N ALA A 223 -15.08 -13.75 -4.22
CA ALA A 223 -13.73 -13.31 -3.92
C ALA A 223 -12.85 -14.49 -3.43
N ARG A 224 -13.39 -15.36 -2.56
CA ARG A 224 -12.66 -16.57 -2.12
C ARG A 224 -12.35 -17.51 -3.27
N GLY A 225 -13.30 -17.74 -4.17
CA GLY A 225 -13.10 -18.55 -5.38
C GLY A 225 -12.09 -17.93 -6.33
N ALA A 226 -12.14 -16.61 -6.53
CA ALA A 226 -11.17 -15.89 -7.36
C ALA A 226 -9.75 -15.96 -6.78
N LEU A 227 -9.60 -15.82 -5.45
CA LEU A 227 -8.33 -16.05 -4.78
C LEU A 227 -7.84 -17.48 -4.94
N GLY A 228 -8.73 -18.46 -4.76
CA GLY A 228 -8.44 -19.89 -4.94
C GLY A 228 -7.87 -20.18 -6.32
N GLY A 229 -8.57 -19.78 -7.38
CA GLY A 229 -8.10 -19.96 -8.75
C GLY A 229 -6.77 -19.25 -9.03
N ALA A 230 -6.56 -18.07 -8.46
CA ALA A 230 -5.31 -17.31 -8.63
C ALA A 230 -4.11 -17.98 -7.93
N VAL A 231 -4.31 -18.53 -6.73
CA VAL A 231 -3.29 -19.30 -5.99
C VAL A 231 -3.03 -20.65 -6.64
N SER A 232 -4.06 -21.37 -7.10
CA SER A 232 -3.91 -22.62 -7.85
C SER A 232 -3.14 -22.42 -9.14
N ALA A 233 -3.38 -21.32 -9.87
CA ALA A 233 -2.60 -21.00 -11.07
C ALA A 233 -1.12 -20.73 -10.75
N LEU A 234 -0.82 -20.15 -9.59
CA LEU A 234 0.55 -19.87 -9.15
C LEU A 234 1.29 -21.14 -8.69
N LEU A 235 0.63 -22.00 -7.91
CA LEU A 235 1.26 -23.12 -7.22
C LEU A 235 1.10 -24.46 -7.96
N GLY A 236 0.17 -24.56 -8.90
CA GLY A 236 -0.20 -25.82 -9.56
C GLY A 236 -1.07 -26.75 -8.71
N ASP A 237 -1.48 -26.31 -7.51
CA ASP A 237 -2.22 -27.13 -6.54
C ASP A 237 -3.74 -26.96 -6.65
N GLY A 238 -4.48 -28.06 -6.60
CA GLY A 238 -5.94 -28.11 -6.56
C GLY A 238 -6.56 -27.78 -5.19
N ASN A 239 -5.94 -26.87 -4.44
CA ASN A 239 -6.43 -26.49 -3.11
C ASN A 239 -7.85 -25.93 -3.17
N ASP A 240 -8.66 -26.27 -2.17
CA ASP A 240 -9.92 -25.57 -1.93
C ASP A 240 -9.66 -24.10 -1.51
N THR A 241 -10.72 -23.32 -1.34
CA THR A 241 -10.58 -21.88 -1.05
C THR A 241 -9.89 -21.59 0.29
N GLU A 242 -10.03 -22.47 1.28
CA GLU A 242 -9.42 -22.29 2.60
C GLU A 242 -7.93 -22.66 2.56
N GLY A 243 -7.60 -23.77 1.91
CA GLY A 243 -6.23 -24.17 1.60
C GLY A 243 -5.48 -23.13 0.77
N ALA A 244 -6.14 -22.46 -0.17
CA ALA A 244 -5.54 -21.39 -0.96
C ALA A 244 -5.15 -20.17 -0.11
N ALA A 245 -6.01 -19.75 0.81
CA ALA A 245 -5.70 -18.64 1.73
C ALA A 245 -4.52 -19.01 2.64
N GLU A 246 -4.52 -20.23 3.19
CA GLU A 246 -3.42 -20.70 4.04
C GLU A 246 -2.09 -20.80 3.28
N ALA A 247 -2.11 -21.35 2.06
CA ALA A 247 -0.93 -21.45 1.21
C ALA A 247 -0.35 -20.06 0.87
N LEU A 248 -1.22 -19.08 0.55
CA LEU A 248 -0.79 -17.71 0.32
C LEU A 248 -0.22 -17.08 1.60
N ALA A 249 -0.84 -17.29 2.76
CA ALA A 249 -0.33 -16.80 4.04
C ALA A 249 1.06 -17.37 4.35
N ALA A 250 1.25 -18.67 4.15
CA ALA A 250 2.53 -19.34 4.34
C ALA A 250 3.60 -18.77 3.39
N LEU A 251 3.29 -18.63 2.10
CA LEU A 251 4.20 -18.06 1.11
C LEU A 251 4.59 -16.62 1.46
N LEU A 252 3.62 -15.77 1.81
CA LEU A 252 3.89 -14.39 2.21
C LEU A 252 4.73 -14.32 3.48
N ALA A 253 4.52 -15.20 4.46
CA ALA A 253 5.35 -15.25 5.66
C ALA A 253 6.81 -15.55 5.32
N GLU A 254 7.06 -16.51 4.41
CA GLU A 254 8.41 -16.82 3.94
C GLU A 254 9.08 -15.64 3.22
N VAL A 255 8.32 -14.90 2.39
CA VAL A 255 8.81 -13.69 1.73
C VAL A 255 9.17 -12.63 2.78
N LEU A 256 8.25 -12.33 3.70
CA LEU A 256 8.41 -11.29 4.72
C LEU A 256 9.53 -11.58 5.74
N LEU A 257 9.88 -12.85 5.96
CA LEU A 257 11.00 -13.25 6.82
C LEU A 257 12.37 -13.01 6.16
N ARG A 258 12.44 -13.08 4.83
CA ARG A 258 13.70 -12.95 4.07
C ARG A 258 13.95 -11.53 3.60
N GLU A 259 12.89 -10.77 3.40
CA GLU A 259 12.95 -9.43 2.85
C GLU A 259 13.32 -8.38 3.94
N PRO A 260 14.08 -7.33 3.59
CA PRO A 260 14.56 -6.36 4.57
C PRO A 260 13.63 -5.15 4.85
N HIS A 261 12.60 -4.93 4.03
CA HIS A 261 11.73 -3.77 4.04
C HIS A 261 10.91 -3.66 5.33
N LEU A 262 10.33 -4.74 5.89
CA LEU A 262 9.64 -4.64 7.19
C LEU A 262 10.60 -4.22 8.31
N ARG A 263 11.85 -4.68 8.28
CA ARG A 263 12.88 -4.26 9.24
C ARG A 263 13.20 -2.77 9.08
N ALA A 264 13.43 -2.33 7.84
CA ALA A 264 13.70 -0.94 7.52
C ALA A 264 12.55 -0.01 7.92
N LEU A 265 11.31 -0.40 7.60
CA LEU A 265 10.10 0.34 7.95
C LEU A 265 9.92 0.42 9.47
N LEU A 266 10.16 -0.66 10.21
CA LEU A 266 10.08 -0.64 11.68
C LEU A 266 11.14 0.29 12.28
N ALA A 267 12.37 0.24 11.77
CA ALA A 267 13.43 1.15 12.21
C ALA A 267 13.05 2.62 11.97
N LEU A 268 12.49 2.93 10.81
CA LEU A 268 12.00 4.27 10.49
C LEU A 268 10.86 4.71 11.41
N GLN A 269 9.89 3.82 11.68
CA GLN A 269 8.80 4.10 12.63
C GLN A 269 9.32 4.42 14.04
N ARG A 270 10.38 3.73 14.49
CA ARG A 270 11.02 4.00 15.79
C ARG A 270 11.70 5.37 15.82
N ARG A 271 12.42 5.72 14.76
CA ARG A 271 13.07 7.05 14.64
C ARG A 271 12.04 8.17 14.67
N GLY A 272 10.97 8.04 13.88
CA GLY A 272 9.89 9.04 13.82
C GLY A 272 9.05 9.11 15.10
N GLY A 273 8.95 8.02 15.86
CA GLY A 273 8.28 7.98 17.16
C GLY A 273 9.15 8.42 18.34
N GLY A 274 10.46 8.57 18.15
CA GLY A 274 11.44 8.89 19.19
C GLY A 274 11.98 10.32 19.18
N ALA A 275 11.62 11.14 18.17
CA ALA A 275 11.93 12.57 18.17
C ALA A 275 10.87 13.34 18.98
N GLY A 276 11.08 13.44 20.30
CA GLY A 276 10.40 14.39 21.17
C GLY A 276 9.10 13.91 21.81
N VAL A 277 9.25 13.20 22.94
CA VAL A 277 8.43 13.47 24.14
C VAL A 277 9.40 13.87 25.25
#